data_AF-A0A7S4MV79-F1
#
_entry.id   AF-A0A7S4MV79-F1
#
_cell.length_a   1.000
_cell.length_b   1.000
_cell.length_c   1.000
_cell.angle_alpha   90.00
_cell.angle_beta   90.00
_cell.angle_gamma   90.00
#
_symmetry.space_group_name_H-M   'P 1'
#
loop_
_entity.id
_entity.type
_entity.pdbx_description
1 polymer ?
#
loop_
_entity_poly.entity_id
_entity_poly.type
_entity_poly.pdbx_seq_one_letter_code
_entity_poly.pdbx_strand_id
1 'polypeptide(L)'
;MNERTPLRRRVAKTVIRHQYDAIASETGLFGGGGEEGEEERKKQSGPAACLGLPISDALAMILVLSSMTTAFFTDILFVNLACAVNLVLGAYCLYQNRVLSKLPSIRELHNRLREQTNSLRGENARLNRSVYRLDMSVTRMEAVEEELAAIAGDASGGVRRLIAATDEQRMINREMEEKLKAEVLQTVIGAVVRSDRNRDFLLSPTEMESLVVRLGLIKGVGFDEKKFRQELRDNSSPLDFAAVHYSLDAIMSVLRNLIRGHSGDIFGEDGNIFSLHSENLTDAVADE
;
A
#
# COMPACT_ATOMS: atom_id res chain seq x y z
N MET A 1 -22.10 23.55 -3.28
CA MET A 1 -22.37 23.92 -1.86
C MET A 1 -23.64 23.23 -1.41
N ASN A 2 -23.52 22.21 -0.56
CA ASN A 2 -24.61 21.33 -0.16
C ASN A 2 -24.78 21.42 1.37
N GLU A 3 -25.50 22.44 1.84
CA GLU A 3 -25.63 22.81 3.27
C GLU A 3 -26.46 21.82 4.12
N ARG A 4 -26.80 20.64 3.61
CA ARG A 4 -27.69 19.69 4.31
C ARG A 4 -26.98 18.64 5.19
N THR A 5 -25.65 18.61 5.21
CA THR A 5 -24.88 17.62 5.98
C THR A 5 -24.70 17.88 7.48
N PRO A 6 -24.61 19.12 8.02
CA PRO A 6 -24.27 19.30 9.44
C PRO A 6 -25.42 18.97 10.39
N LEU A 7 -26.68 19.09 9.95
CA LEU A 7 -27.86 18.83 10.79
C LEU A 7 -28.09 17.33 11.02
N ARG A 8 -27.79 16.47 10.03
CA ARG A 8 -27.94 15.01 10.19
C ARG A 8 -26.94 14.41 11.19
N ARG A 9 -25.70 14.95 11.25
CA ARG A 9 -24.70 14.51 12.24
C ARG A 9 -25.08 14.88 13.67
N ARG A 10 -25.77 16.01 13.89
CA ARG A 10 -26.23 16.40 15.24
C ARG A 10 -27.37 15.53 15.75
N VAL A 11 -28.31 15.14 14.88
CA VAL A 11 -29.44 14.26 15.26
C VAL A 11 -28.97 12.83 15.52
N ALA A 12 -28.02 12.30 14.74
CA ALA A 12 -27.47 10.96 15.00
C ALA A 12 -26.77 10.86 16.37
N LYS A 13 -26.05 11.92 16.77
CA LYS A 13 -25.29 11.94 18.03
C LYS A 13 -26.20 12.03 19.27
N THR A 14 -27.34 12.71 19.18
CA THR A 14 -28.32 12.77 20.28
C THR A 14 -29.11 11.47 20.43
N VAL A 15 -29.47 10.80 19.33
CA VAL A 15 -30.18 9.52 19.38
C VAL A 15 -29.32 8.42 20.01
N ILE A 16 -28.03 8.33 19.65
CA ILE A 16 -27.12 7.33 20.24
C ILE A 16 -26.93 7.57 21.74
N ARG A 17 -26.79 8.83 22.19
CA ARG A 17 -26.59 9.14 23.61
C ARG A 17 -27.82 8.77 24.45
N HIS A 18 -29.03 9.05 23.95
CA HIS A 18 -30.28 8.65 24.62
C HIS A 18 -30.45 7.13 24.72
N GLN A 19 -29.99 6.38 23.71
CA GLN A 19 -30.09 4.92 23.71
C GLN A 19 -29.14 4.26 24.72
N TYR A 20 -27.94 4.82 24.90
CA TYR A 20 -27.00 4.35 25.92
C TYR A 20 -27.46 4.67 27.35
N ASP A 21 -28.04 5.85 27.59
CA ASP A 21 -28.56 6.23 28.91
C ASP A 21 -29.80 5.40 29.30
N ALA A 22 -30.63 5.02 28.32
CA ALA A 22 -31.76 4.12 28.54
C ALA A 22 -31.29 2.69 28.92
N ILE A 23 -30.28 2.15 28.23
CA ILE A 23 -29.74 0.81 28.53
C ILE A 23 -28.97 0.81 29.87
N ALA A 24 -28.27 1.89 30.20
CA ALA A 24 -27.57 2.03 31.48
C ALA A 24 -28.52 2.16 32.68
N SER A 25 -29.71 2.72 32.49
CA SER A 25 -30.73 2.86 33.55
C SER A 25 -31.61 1.61 33.71
N GLU A 26 -31.87 0.85 32.63
CA GLU A 26 -32.55 -0.45 32.74
C GLU A 26 -31.67 -1.54 33.37
N THR A 27 -30.34 -1.42 33.26
CA THR A 27 -29.39 -2.38 33.87
C THR A 27 -29.02 -2.03 35.32
N GLY A 28 -29.96 -1.54 36.13
CA GLY A 28 -29.84 -1.20 37.56
C GLY A 28 -29.33 -2.33 38.48
N LEU A 29 -28.12 -2.82 38.22
CA LEU A 29 -27.51 -4.03 38.77
C LEU A 29 -26.06 -3.81 39.23
N PHE A 30 -25.63 -2.54 39.31
CA PHE A 30 -24.35 -2.15 39.91
C PHE A 30 -24.53 -0.96 40.87
N GLY A 31 -25.53 -1.05 41.74
CA GLY A 31 -25.47 -0.43 43.06
C GLY A 31 -24.69 -1.37 43.99
N GLY A 32 -23.62 -0.87 44.60
CA GLY A 32 -22.61 -1.65 45.31
C GLY A 32 -23.15 -2.67 46.32
N GLY A 33 -22.82 -3.94 46.09
CA GLY A 33 -22.77 -4.95 47.14
C GLY A 33 -21.40 -4.87 47.80
N GLY A 34 -21.30 -3.98 48.79
CA GLY A 34 -20.17 -3.92 49.71
C GLY A 34 -20.02 -5.24 50.45
N GLU A 35 -18.76 -5.52 50.76
CA GLU A 35 -18.26 -6.60 51.59
C GLU A 35 -18.90 -6.53 52.99
N GLU A 36 -19.88 -7.38 53.30
CA GLU A 36 -20.24 -7.65 54.69
C GLU A 36 -20.65 -9.12 54.87
N GLY A 37 -19.97 -9.80 55.79
CA GLY A 37 -20.59 -10.85 56.60
C GLY A 37 -20.34 -12.30 56.20
N GLU A 38 -19.08 -12.69 55.97
CA GLU A 38 -18.66 -14.09 56.11
C GLU A 38 -18.38 -14.38 57.60
N GLU A 39 -19.42 -14.33 58.44
CA GLU A 39 -19.33 -14.74 59.84
C GLU A 39 -20.64 -15.42 60.25
N GLU A 40 -20.53 -16.47 61.07
CA GLU A 40 -21.63 -17.30 61.60
C GLU A 40 -22.15 -18.48 60.73
N ARG A 41 -21.30 -19.49 60.52
CA ARG A 41 -21.74 -20.90 60.65
C ARG A 41 -20.72 -21.78 61.37
N LYS A 42 -20.48 -21.47 62.65
CA LYS A 42 -19.98 -22.43 63.65
C LYS A 42 -20.99 -22.51 64.79
N LYS A 43 -21.95 -23.44 64.71
CA LYS A 43 -22.65 -24.08 65.84
C LYS A 43 -23.85 -24.89 65.32
N GLN A 44 -23.60 -26.15 65.01
CA GLN A 44 -24.58 -27.24 65.16
C GLN A 44 -23.83 -28.57 65.04
N SER A 45 -22.92 -28.81 65.99
CA SER A 45 -22.39 -30.14 66.26
C SER A 45 -23.34 -30.84 67.24
N GLY A 46 -24.37 -31.49 66.70
CA GLY A 46 -25.07 -32.56 67.41
C GLY A 46 -24.21 -33.84 67.41
N PRO A 47 -24.39 -34.76 68.38
CA PRO A 47 -23.54 -35.94 68.58
C PRO A 47 -23.64 -37.04 67.49
N ALA A 48 -24.09 -36.73 66.28
CA ALA A 48 -24.11 -37.66 65.14
C ALA A 48 -22.84 -37.59 64.27
N ALA A 49 -21.77 -36.94 64.75
CA ALA A 49 -20.53 -36.71 63.99
C ALA A 49 -19.49 -37.85 64.05
N CYS A 50 -19.80 -39.02 64.63
CA CYS A 50 -18.83 -40.12 64.70
C CYS A 50 -18.67 -40.93 63.40
N LEU A 51 -19.53 -40.72 62.40
CA LEU A 51 -19.37 -41.27 61.05
C LEU A 51 -19.57 -40.09 60.11
N GLY A 52 -18.50 -39.55 59.52
CA GLY A 52 -18.53 -38.40 58.60
C GLY A 52 -19.24 -38.66 57.26
N LEU A 53 -20.26 -39.50 57.26
CA LEU A 53 -21.13 -39.80 56.14
C LEU A 53 -22.30 -38.79 56.15
N PRO A 54 -22.70 -38.27 54.98
CA PRO A 54 -23.85 -37.38 54.89
C PRO A 54 -25.10 -38.06 55.50
N ILE A 55 -25.94 -37.27 56.17
CA ILE A 55 -27.15 -37.75 56.89
C ILE A 55 -28.05 -38.63 56.00
N SER A 56 -28.05 -38.37 54.68
CA SER A 56 -28.76 -39.18 53.68
C SER A 56 -28.26 -40.62 53.58
N ASP A 57 -26.94 -40.83 53.64
CA ASP A 57 -26.33 -42.15 53.49
C ASP A 57 -26.51 -42.97 54.77
N ALA A 58 -26.50 -42.32 55.93
CA ALA A 58 -26.82 -42.94 57.21
C ALA A 58 -28.28 -43.45 57.24
N LEU A 59 -29.24 -42.65 56.76
CA LEU A 59 -30.65 -43.05 56.68
C LEU A 59 -30.86 -44.20 55.68
N ALA A 60 -30.19 -44.18 54.53
CA ALA A 60 -30.25 -45.27 53.56
C ALA A 60 -29.72 -46.59 54.14
N MET A 61 -28.61 -46.55 54.88
CA MET A 61 -28.07 -47.73 55.57
C MET A 61 -29.03 -48.29 56.62
N ILE A 62 -29.66 -47.42 57.41
CA ILE A 62 -30.67 -47.85 58.41
C ILE A 62 -31.87 -48.53 57.74
N LEU A 63 -32.34 -48.01 56.59
CA LEU A 63 -33.46 -48.60 55.86
C LEU A 63 -33.12 -49.98 55.25
N VAL A 64 -31.90 -50.16 54.76
CA VAL A 64 -31.45 -51.46 54.22
C VAL A 64 -31.29 -52.48 55.35
N LEU A 65 -30.69 -52.07 56.48
CA LEU A 65 -30.54 -52.92 57.66
C LEU A 65 -31.89 -53.30 58.26
N SER A 66 -32.83 -52.36 58.38
CA SER A 66 -34.17 -52.64 58.90
C SER A 66 -34.93 -53.62 57.99
N SER A 67 -34.85 -53.42 56.67
CA SER A 67 -35.47 -54.30 55.68
C SER A 67 -34.86 -55.72 55.69
N MET A 68 -33.55 -55.85 55.91
CA MET A 68 -32.92 -57.16 56.09
C MET A 68 -33.44 -57.86 57.35
N THR A 69 -33.53 -57.14 58.47
CA THR A 69 -34.02 -57.73 59.72
C THR A 69 -35.47 -58.19 59.64
N THR A 70 -36.36 -57.46 58.98
CA THR A 70 -37.76 -57.86 58.83
C THR A 70 -37.94 -59.09 57.93
N ALA A 71 -37.13 -59.21 56.88
CA ALA A 71 -37.14 -60.37 55.98
C ALA A 71 -36.72 -61.68 56.67
N PHE A 72 -35.83 -61.62 57.68
CA PHE A 72 -35.43 -62.80 58.44
C PHE A 72 -36.50 -63.29 59.44
N PHE A 73 -37.39 -62.42 59.91
CA PHE A 73 -38.36 -62.75 60.96
C PHE A 73 -39.76 -63.10 60.44
N THR A 74 -40.08 -62.83 59.17
CA THR A 74 -41.44 -63.02 58.63
C THR A 74 -41.46 -63.77 57.30
N ASP A 75 -42.12 -64.93 57.25
CA ASP A 75 -42.25 -65.78 56.05
C ASP A 75 -43.44 -65.41 55.15
N ILE A 76 -43.88 -64.14 55.17
CA ILE A 76 -45.02 -63.70 54.37
C ILE A 76 -44.52 -63.18 53.01
N LEU A 77 -45.00 -63.79 51.91
CA LEU A 77 -44.58 -63.45 50.53
C LEU A 77 -44.68 -61.95 50.19
N PHE A 78 -45.73 -61.26 50.64
CA PHE A 78 -45.91 -59.82 50.39
C PHE A 78 -44.82 -58.96 51.04
N VAL A 79 -44.35 -59.34 52.23
CA VAL A 79 -43.30 -58.60 52.95
C VAL A 79 -41.95 -58.77 52.23
N ASN A 80 -41.67 -59.98 51.73
CA ASN A 80 -40.46 -60.25 50.97
C ASN A 80 -40.40 -59.47 49.65
N LEU A 81 -41.53 -59.32 48.95
CA LEU A 81 -41.62 -58.50 47.75
C LEU A 81 -41.35 -57.01 48.05
N ALA A 82 -41.94 -56.48 49.12
CA ALA A 82 -41.71 -55.09 49.54
C ALA A 82 -40.24 -54.84 49.94
N CYS A 83 -39.61 -55.78 50.63
CA CYS A 83 -38.19 -55.69 50.99
C CYS A 83 -37.28 -55.68 49.76
N ALA A 84 -37.57 -56.51 48.75
CA ALA A 84 -36.80 -56.52 47.50
C ALA A 84 -36.86 -55.17 46.76
N VAL A 85 -38.05 -54.55 46.69
CA VAL A 85 -38.23 -53.23 46.07
C VAL A 85 -37.47 -52.15 46.84
N ASN A 86 -37.52 -52.17 48.17
CA ASN A 86 -36.77 -51.23 49.01
C ASN A 86 -35.26 -51.36 48.84
N LEU A 87 -34.74 -52.57 48.63
CA LEU A 87 -33.32 -52.80 48.39
C LEU A 87 -32.87 -52.18 47.05
N VAL A 88 -33.68 -52.34 46.00
CA VAL A 88 -33.41 -51.71 44.68
C VAL A 88 -33.48 -50.18 44.78
N LEU A 89 -34.50 -49.64 45.47
CA LEU A 89 -34.62 -48.20 45.71
C LEU A 89 -33.44 -47.66 46.52
N GLY A 90 -33.02 -48.36 47.57
CA GLY A 90 -31.85 -48.00 48.37
C GLY A 90 -30.57 -47.97 47.55
N ALA A 91 -30.33 -48.98 46.72
CA ALA A 91 -29.19 -49.03 45.82
C ALA A 91 -29.23 -47.89 44.78
N TYR A 92 -30.40 -47.58 44.24
CA TYR A 92 -30.60 -46.48 43.30
C TYR A 92 -30.33 -45.10 43.93
N CYS A 93 -30.83 -44.85 45.14
CA CYS A 93 -30.56 -43.62 45.89
C CYS A 93 -29.06 -43.43 46.17
N LEU A 94 -28.35 -44.50 46.55
CA LEU A 94 -26.89 -44.45 46.75
C LEU A 94 -26.14 -44.11 45.45
N TYR A 95 -26.60 -44.66 44.32
CA TYR A 95 -26.02 -44.34 43.02
C TYR A 95 -26.24 -42.85 42.66
N GLN A 96 -27.46 -42.34 42.84
CA GLN A 96 -27.77 -40.93 42.59
C GLN A 96 -26.96 -39.98 43.49
N ASN A 97 -26.83 -40.29 44.78
CA ASN A 97 -26.03 -39.49 45.71
C ASN A 97 -24.57 -39.38 45.24
N ARG A 98 -23.96 -40.48 44.77
CA ARG A 98 -22.59 -40.45 44.24
C ARG A 98 -22.45 -39.62 42.96
N VAL A 99 -23.48 -39.59 42.12
CA VAL A 99 -23.49 -38.74 40.91
C VAL A 99 -23.66 -37.27 41.30
N LEU A 100 -24.54 -36.96 42.25
CA LEU A 100 -24.79 -35.61 42.77
C LEU A 100 -23.56 -35.05 43.50
N SER A 101 -22.83 -35.87 44.27
CA SER A 101 -21.59 -35.44 44.94
C SER A 101 -20.44 -35.14 43.98
N LYS A 102 -20.50 -35.65 42.75
CA LYS A 102 -19.52 -35.33 41.70
C LYS A 102 -19.87 -34.07 40.92
N LEU A 103 -21.09 -33.54 41.07
CA LEU A 103 -21.42 -32.26 40.46
C LEU A 103 -20.71 -31.16 41.25
N PRO A 104 -19.97 -30.26 40.58
CA PRO A 104 -19.36 -29.12 41.24
C PRO A 104 -20.46 -28.38 42.00
N SER A 105 -20.17 -27.97 43.23
CA SER A 105 -21.16 -27.26 44.03
C SER A 105 -21.73 -26.11 43.21
N ILE A 106 -23.03 -25.81 43.35
CA ILE A 106 -23.68 -24.70 42.65
C ILE A 106 -22.87 -23.39 42.80
N ARG A 107 -22.17 -23.24 43.93
CA ARG A 107 -21.24 -22.13 44.20
C ARG A 107 -20.05 -22.11 43.25
N GLU A 108 -19.41 -23.25 43.00
CA GLU A 108 -18.31 -23.34 42.05
C GLU A 108 -18.77 -23.04 40.62
N LEU A 109 -19.93 -23.59 40.22
CA LEU A 109 -20.51 -23.28 38.91
C LEU A 109 -20.86 -21.80 38.78
N HIS A 110 -21.41 -21.19 39.83
CA HIS A 110 -21.71 -19.76 39.86
C HIS A 110 -20.43 -18.91 39.77
N ASN A 111 -19.37 -19.28 40.47
CA ASN A 111 -18.07 -18.60 40.39
C ASN A 111 -17.48 -18.69 38.99
N ARG A 112 -17.51 -19.88 38.36
CA ARG A 112 -17.06 -20.05 36.97
C ARG A 112 -17.88 -19.21 35.99
N LEU A 113 -19.20 -19.13 36.18
CA LEU A 113 -20.08 -18.35 35.33
C LEU A 113 -19.84 -16.84 35.51
N ARG A 114 -19.52 -16.40 36.73
CA ARG A 114 -19.11 -15.02 37.02
C ARG A 114 -17.76 -14.70 36.38
N GLU A 115 -16.81 -15.61 36.43
CA GLU A 115 -15.50 -15.47 35.79
C GLU A 115 -15.63 -15.40 34.26
N GLN A 116 -16.42 -16.28 33.65
CA GLN A 116 -16.72 -16.25 32.21
C GLN A 116 -17.41 -14.94 31.80
N THR A 117 -18.39 -14.49 32.60
CA THR A 117 -19.09 -13.22 32.35
C THR A 117 -18.12 -12.03 32.42
N ASN A 118 -17.21 -12.03 33.40
CA ASN A 118 -16.19 -11.00 33.53
C ASN A 118 -15.19 -11.03 32.36
N SER A 119 -14.79 -12.22 31.90
CA SER A 119 -13.94 -12.39 30.73
C SER A 119 -14.61 -11.85 29.47
N LEU A 120 -15.86 -12.25 29.21
CA LEU A 120 -16.64 -11.77 28.06
C LEU A 120 -16.86 -10.26 28.11
N ARG A 121 -17.08 -9.69 29.29
CA ARG A 121 -17.18 -8.23 29.47
C ARG A 121 -15.85 -7.53 29.13
N GLY A 122 -14.72 -8.12 29.53
CA GLY A 122 -13.39 -7.63 29.18
C GLY A 122 -13.12 -7.69 27.68
N GLU A 123 -13.47 -8.79 27.03
CA GLU A 123 -13.34 -8.97 25.58
C GLU A 123 -14.22 -8.00 24.80
N ASN A 124 -15.47 -7.82 25.21
CA ASN A 124 -16.40 -6.89 24.59
C ASN A 124 -15.91 -5.43 24.72
N ALA A 125 -15.38 -5.06 25.90
CA ALA A 125 -14.74 -3.76 26.07
C ALA A 125 -13.52 -3.55 25.15
N ARG A 126 -12.71 -4.59 24.94
CA ARG A 126 -11.57 -4.55 24.02
C ARG A 126 -12.00 -4.44 22.56
N LEU A 127 -13.03 -5.18 22.17
CA LEU A 127 -13.61 -5.11 20.83
C LEU A 127 -14.17 -3.72 20.55
N ASN A 128 -14.91 -3.15 21.50
CA ASN A 128 -15.49 -1.82 21.37
C ASN A 128 -14.40 -0.75 21.20
N ARG A 129 -13.30 -0.81 21.98
CA ARG A 129 -12.12 0.07 21.78
C ARG A 129 -11.50 -0.08 20.39
N SER A 130 -11.50 -1.29 19.83
CA SER A 130 -10.96 -1.56 18.50
C SER A 130 -11.86 -0.96 17.42
N VAL A 131 -13.18 -1.07 17.57
CA VAL A 131 -14.16 -0.40 16.70
C VAL A 131 -13.97 1.12 16.73
N TYR A 132 -13.81 1.73 17.92
CA TYR A 132 -13.52 3.16 18.04
C TYR A 132 -12.21 3.58 17.34
N ARG A 133 -11.16 2.75 17.38
CA ARG A 133 -9.91 3.02 16.68
C ARG A 133 -10.07 2.93 15.16
N LEU A 134 -10.84 1.96 14.67
CA LEU A 134 -11.16 1.85 13.25
C LEU A 134 -11.98 3.06 12.79
N ASP A 135 -13.00 3.46 13.54
CA ASP A 135 -13.85 4.62 13.22
C ASP A 135 -13.03 5.93 13.13
N MET A 136 -12.10 6.13 14.07
CA MET A 136 -11.14 7.24 14.02
C MET A 136 -10.20 7.17 12.80
N SER A 137 -9.84 5.96 12.37
CA SER A 137 -8.97 5.77 11.20
C SER A 137 -9.73 6.04 9.90
N VAL A 138 -10.98 5.59 9.80
CA VAL A 138 -11.89 5.89 8.68
C VAL A 138 -12.13 7.39 8.59
N THR A 139 -12.41 8.07 9.71
CA THR A 139 -12.59 9.53 9.73
C THR A 139 -11.34 10.27 9.24
N ARG A 140 -10.14 9.79 9.56
CA ARG A 140 -8.88 10.37 9.04
C ARG A 140 -8.71 10.11 7.55
N MET A 141 -9.07 8.93 7.07
CA MET A 141 -9.02 8.61 5.65
C MET A 141 -10.01 9.45 4.83
N GLU A 142 -11.23 9.67 5.34
CA GLU A 142 -12.21 10.58 4.72
C GLU A 142 -11.66 12.00 4.61
N ALA A 143 -10.98 12.51 5.65
CA ALA A 143 -10.37 13.84 5.62
C ALA A 143 -9.23 13.94 4.57
N VAL A 144 -8.41 12.90 4.44
CA VAL A 144 -7.35 12.84 3.42
C VAL A 144 -7.93 12.72 2.01
N GLU A 145 -9.02 11.97 1.84
CA GLU A 145 -9.74 11.88 0.56
C GLU A 145 -10.32 13.25 0.15
N GLU A 146 -10.92 13.98 1.09
CA GLU A 146 -11.43 15.33 0.85
C GLU A 146 -10.31 16.31 0.47
N GLU A 147 -9.16 16.24 1.15
CA GLU A 147 -7.97 17.05 0.81
C GLU A 147 -7.41 16.70 -0.57
N LEU A 148 -7.29 15.41 -0.89
CA LEU A 148 -6.85 14.95 -2.21
C LEU A 148 -7.86 15.32 -3.31
N ALA A 149 -9.15 15.28 -3.03
CA ALA A 149 -10.18 15.73 -3.97
C ALA A 149 -10.10 17.24 -4.24
N ALA A 150 -9.81 18.04 -3.21
CA ALA A 150 -9.57 19.48 -3.36
C ALA A 150 -8.31 19.74 -4.20
N ILE A 151 -7.21 19.04 -3.91
CA ILE A 151 -5.96 19.13 -4.69
C ILE A 151 -6.17 18.66 -6.13
N ALA A 152 -6.91 17.58 -6.36
CA ALA A 152 -7.18 17.08 -7.70
C ALA A 152 -8.06 18.04 -8.52
N GLY A 153 -9.01 18.73 -7.86
CA GLY A 153 -9.78 19.83 -8.45
C GLY A 153 -8.87 20.94 -8.97
N ASP A 154 -7.91 21.37 -8.16
CA ASP A 154 -6.95 22.44 -8.48
C ASP A 154 -5.82 21.99 -9.43
N ALA A 155 -5.39 20.73 -9.36
CA ALA A 155 -4.30 20.16 -10.15
C ALA A 155 -4.65 19.99 -11.63
N SER A 156 -5.93 19.99 -12.00
CA SER A 156 -6.36 20.02 -13.40
C SER A 156 -5.85 21.26 -14.16
N GLY A 157 -5.63 22.38 -13.46
CA GLY A 157 -4.97 23.58 -13.99
C GLY A 157 -3.45 23.48 -14.00
N GLY A 158 -2.85 22.84 -12.99
CA GLY A 158 -1.41 22.66 -12.86
C GLY A 158 -0.82 21.75 -13.95
N VAL A 159 -1.45 20.61 -14.22
CA VAL A 159 -0.98 19.66 -15.26
C VAL A 159 -1.05 20.30 -16.66
N ARG A 160 -2.11 21.06 -16.97
CA ARG A 160 -2.22 21.78 -18.24
C ARG A 160 -1.12 22.83 -18.42
N ARG A 161 -0.76 23.56 -17.35
CA ARG A 161 0.35 24.52 -17.38
C ARG A 161 1.70 23.84 -17.58
N LEU A 162 1.91 22.69 -16.97
CA LEU A 162 3.15 21.92 -17.16
C LEU A 162 3.28 21.38 -18.59
N ILE A 163 2.18 20.87 -19.17
CA ILE A 163 2.16 20.44 -20.58
C ILE A 163 2.46 21.62 -21.50
N ALA A 164 1.79 22.77 -21.29
CA ALA A 164 2.04 23.98 -22.08
C ALA A 164 3.50 24.45 -21.99
N ALA A 165 4.09 24.46 -20.79
CA ALA A 165 5.49 24.82 -20.60
C ALA A 165 6.46 23.84 -21.29
N THR A 166 6.15 22.55 -21.28
CA THR A 166 6.96 21.52 -21.96
C THR A 166 6.88 21.68 -23.48
N ASP A 167 5.71 22.00 -24.02
CA ASP A 167 5.53 22.26 -25.45
C ASP A 167 6.23 23.56 -25.89
N GLU A 168 6.19 24.61 -25.06
CA GLU A 168 6.96 25.84 -25.28
C GLU A 168 8.47 25.57 -25.29
N GLN A 169 8.98 24.79 -24.34
CA GLN A 169 10.39 24.41 -24.31
C GLN A 169 10.81 23.59 -25.53
N ARG A 170 9.93 22.70 -26.03
CA ARG A 170 10.17 21.96 -27.28
C ARG A 170 10.24 22.90 -28.49
N MET A 171 9.40 23.93 -28.55
CA MET A 171 9.48 24.94 -29.62
C MET A 171 10.79 25.72 -29.55
N ILE A 172 11.18 26.18 -28.36
CA ILE A 172 12.43 26.93 -28.16
C ILE A 172 13.65 26.07 -28.55
N ASN A 173 13.66 24.77 -28.20
CA ASN A 173 14.73 23.87 -28.61
C ASN A 173 14.81 23.70 -30.13
N ARG A 174 13.67 23.61 -30.84
CA ARG A 174 13.65 23.56 -32.31
C ARG A 174 14.20 24.84 -32.93
N GLU A 175 13.80 26.00 -32.41
CA GLU A 175 14.32 27.29 -32.87
C GLU A 175 15.83 27.42 -32.62
N MET A 176 16.34 26.93 -31.48
CA MET A 176 17.77 26.91 -31.20
C MET A 176 18.52 25.96 -32.13
N GLU A 177 17.97 24.77 -32.40
CA GLU A 177 18.55 23.85 -33.38
C GLU A 177 18.60 24.45 -34.79
N GLU A 178 17.56 25.15 -35.22
CA GLU A 178 17.52 25.83 -36.52
C GLU A 178 18.56 26.95 -36.61
N LYS A 179 18.71 27.76 -35.54
CA LYS A 179 19.74 28.79 -35.46
C LYS A 179 21.14 28.20 -35.49
N LEU A 180 21.39 27.14 -34.73
CA LEU A 180 22.69 26.46 -34.73
C LEU A 180 23.02 25.86 -36.11
N LYS A 181 22.03 25.27 -36.79
CA LYS A 181 22.20 24.77 -38.16
C LYS A 181 22.54 25.89 -39.14
N ALA A 182 21.88 27.04 -39.03
CA ALA A 182 22.16 28.21 -39.86
C ALA A 182 23.57 28.76 -39.60
N GLU A 183 23.99 28.82 -38.33
CA GLU A 183 25.33 29.28 -37.93
C GLU A 183 26.44 28.36 -38.43
N VAL A 184 26.28 27.04 -38.26
CA VAL A 184 27.22 26.03 -38.79
C VAL A 184 27.29 26.15 -40.31
N LEU A 185 26.14 26.25 -40.99
CA LEU A 185 26.10 26.42 -42.45
C LEU A 185 26.85 27.68 -42.89
N GLN A 186 26.60 28.82 -42.23
CA GLN A 186 27.29 30.07 -42.55
C GLN A 186 28.80 29.95 -42.34
N THR A 187 29.23 29.28 -41.27
CA THR A 187 30.64 29.04 -40.97
C THR A 187 31.30 28.15 -42.03
N VAL A 188 30.62 27.07 -42.45
CA VAL A 188 31.09 26.18 -43.51
C VAL A 188 31.17 26.92 -44.85
N ILE A 189 30.13 27.66 -45.25
CA ILE A 189 30.16 28.47 -46.49
C ILE A 189 31.31 29.48 -46.42
N GLY A 190 31.49 30.15 -45.28
CA GLY A 190 32.59 31.08 -45.07
C GLY A 190 33.95 30.41 -45.19
N ALA A 191 34.11 29.18 -44.68
CA ALA A 191 35.33 28.41 -44.83
C ALA A 191 35.62 28.05 -46.29
N VAL A 192 34.60 27.64 -47.05
CA VAL A 192 34.72 27.34 -48.49
C VAL A 192 35.13 28.59 -49.28
N VAL A 193 34.39 29.70 -49.12
CA VAL A 193 34.67 30.96 -49.83
C VAL A 193 36.06 31.53 -49.47
N ARG A 194 36.51 31.39 -48.22
CA ARG A 194 37.86 31.84 -47.82
C ARG A 194 38.97 30.93 -48.33
N SER A 195 38.66 29.69 -48.73
CA SER A 195 39.67 28.71 -49.17
C SER A 195 39.97 28.87 -50.66
N ASP A 196 39.02 29.38 -51.44
CA ASP A 196 39.20 29.83 -52.82
C ASP A 196 40.02 31.14 -52.85
N ARG A 197 41.31 31.06 -53.21
CA ARG A 197 42.21 32.23 -53.26
C ARG A 197 42.11 32.99 -54.58
N ASN A 198 41.86 32.25 -55.65
CA ASN A 198 41.82 32.66 -57.05
C ASN A 198 40.45 33.21 -57.48
N ARG A 199 39.39 32.97 -56.69
CA ARG A 199 38.00 33.38 -56.96
C ARG A 199 37.46 32.83 -58.28
N ASP A 200 37.94 31.67 -58.71
CA ASP A 200 37.47 31.00 -59.91
C ASP A 200 36.41 29.93 -59.60
N PHE A 201 36.04 29.77 -58.33
CA PHE A 201 35.09 28.77 -57.86
C PHE A 201 35.50 27.33 -58.20
N LEU A 202 36.78 27.10 -58.45
CA LEU A 202 37.39 25.81 -58.76
C LEU A 202 38.50 25.52 -57.75
N LEU A 203 38.21 24.65 -56.78
CA LEU A 203 39.16 24.35 -55.71
C LEU A 203 40.29 23.44 -56.22
N SER A 204 41.51 23.97 -56.21
CA SER A 204 42.73 23.21 -56.44
C SER A 204 42.95 22.17 -55.31
N PRO A 205 43.73 21.10 -55.54
CA PRO A 205 43.97 20.09 -54.49
C PRO A 205 44.62 20.70 -53.25
N THR A 206 45.46 21.72 -53.40
CA THR A 206 46.05 22.47 -52.28
C THR A 206 45.03 23.28 -51.48
N GLU A 207 44.02 23.86 -52.14
CA GLU A 207 42.96 24.60 -51.44
C GLU A 207 41.96 23.65 -50.78
N MET A 208 41.76 22.46 -51.35
CA MET A 208 40.99 21.38 -50.74
C MET A 208 41.61 20.93 -49.40
N GLU A 209 42.93 20.72 -49.34
CA GLU A 209 43.60 20.41 -48.07
C GLU A 209 43.42 21.54 -47.03
N SER A 210 43.50 22.80 -47.47
CA SER A 210 43.24 23.94 -46.59
C SER A 210 41.79 24.01 -46.11
N LEU A 211 40.84 23.60 -46.95
CA LEU A 211 39.42 23.55 -46.60
C LEU A 211 39.16 22.47 -45.55
N VAL A 212 39.71 21.27 -45.76
CA VAL A 212 39.63 20.13 -44.82
C VAL A 212 40.12 20.53 -43.44
N VAL A 213 41.30 21.16 -43.34
CA VAL A 213 41.86 21.62 -42.06
C VAL A 213 40.97 22.67 -41.39
N ARG A 214 40.40 23.60 -42.16
CA ARG A 214 39.50 24.64 -41.62
C ARG A 214 38.18 24.07 -41.14
N LEU A 215 37.61 23.10 -41.86
CA LEU A 215 36.39 22.42 -41.45
C LEU A 215 36.60 21.62 -40.15
N GLY A 216 37.76 20.97 -40.00
CA GLY A 216 38.13 20.28 -38.75
C GLY A 216 38.40 21.20 -37.55
N LEU A 217 38.63 22.49 -37.78
CA LEU A 217 38.84 23.49 -36.72
C LEU A 217 37.54 24.16 -36.25
N ILE A 218 36.39 23.88 -36.87
CA ILE A 218 35.10 24.43 -36.44
C ILE A 218 34.73 23.78 -35.11
N LYS A 219 34.63 24.59 -34.05
CA LYS A 219 34.27 24.11 -32.71
C LYS A 219 32.87 23.48 -32.73
N GLY A 220 32.73 22.35 -32.05
CA GLY A 220 31.43 21.68 -31.87
C GLY A 220 30.97 20.80 -33.05
N VAL A 221 31.72 20.76 -34.16
CA VAL A 221 31.38 19.97 -35.34
C VAL A 221 32.47 18.91 -35.56
N GLY A 222 32.14 17.64 -35.35
CA GLY A 222 33.01 16.52 -35.71
C GLY A 222 33.00 16.33 -37.22
N PHE A 223 34.15 16.42 -37.88
CA PHE A 223 34.27 16.32 -39.34
C PHE A 223 35.01 15.04 -39.74
N ASP A 224 34.35 14.17 -40.50
CA ASP A 224 34.97 12.98 -41.10
C ASP A 224 35.52 13.30 -42.50
N GLU A 225 36.82 13.57 -42.55
CA GLU A 225 37.55 13.86 -43.78
C GLU A 225 37.43 12.75 -44.84
N LYS A 226 37.44 11.48 -44.41
CA LYS A 226 37.48 10.35 -45.35
C LYS A 226 36.18 10.25 -46.13
N LYS A 227 35.05 10.33 -45.41
CA LYS A 227 33.72 10.31 -46.01
C LYS A 227 33.48 11.53 -46.89
N PHE A 228 33.92 12.72 -46.45
CA PHE A 228 33.82 13.93 -47.26
C PHE A 228 34.56 13.79 -48.60
N ARG A 229 35.81 13.27 -48.58
CA ARG A 229 36.57 13.01 -49.80
C ARG A 229 35.91 11.95 -50.69
N GLN A 230 35.25 10.96 -50.10
CA GLN A 230 34.53 9.93 -50.84
C GLN A 230 33.29 10.51 -51.54
N GLU A 231 32.45 11.28 -50.84
CA GLU A 231 31.28 11.93 -51.44
C GLU A 231 31.64 12.93 -52.53
N LEU A 232 32.80 13.60 -52.41
CA LEU A 232 33.32 14.45 -53.48
C LEU A 232 33.73 13.65 -54.72
N ARG A 233 34.29 12.46 -54.56
CA ARG A 233 34.61 11.57 -55.70
C ARG A 233 33.34 11.08 -56.37
N ASP A 234 32.34 10.68 -55.58
CA ASP A 234 31.09 10.14 -56.08
C ASP A 234 30.25 11.20 -56.83
N ASN A 235 30.31 12.47 -56.40
CA ASN A 235 29.63 13.59 -57.07
C ASN A 235 30.45 14.27 -58.16
N SER A 236 31.77 14.03 -58.24
CA SER A 236 32.59 14.53 -59.34
C SER A 236 32.28 13.75 -60.62
N SER A 237 32.03 14.46 -61.72
CA SER A 237 31.69 13.80 -62.99
C SER A 237 32.87 12.94 -63.48
N PRO A 238 32.63 11.70 -63.94
CA PRO A 238 33.70 10.76 -64.34
C PRO A 238 34.52 11.19 -65.57
N LEU A 239 34.18 12.33 -66.19
CA LEU A 239 34.85 12.84 -67.38
C LEU A 239 36.06 13.73 -67.09
N ASP A 240 36.32 14.08 -65.82
CA ASP A 240 37.39 15.03 -65.47
C ASP A 240 38.55 14.40 -64.68
N PHE A 241 38.93 13.18 -65.05
CA PHE A 241 40.04 12.44 -64.41
C PHE A 241 41.42 13.11 -64.53
N ALA A 242 41.53 14.17 -65.33
CA ALA A 242 42.79 14.87 -65.62
C ALA A 242 42.84 16.32 -65.10
N ALA A 243 41.71 17.00 -64.87
CA ALA A 243 41.71 18.32 -64.24
C ALA A 243 41.39 18.17 -62.75
N VAL A 244 42.39 18.44 -61.92
CA VAL A 244 42.34 18.34 -60.46
C VAL A 244 41.61 19.54 -59.86
N HIS A 245 40.40 19.82 -60.33
CA HIS A 245 39.61 20.95 -59.87
C HIS A 245 38.22 20.47 -59.45
N TYR A 246 37.87 20.71 -58.18
CA TYR A 246 36.54 20.42 -57.68
C TYR A 246 35.67 21.66 -57.85
N SER A 247 34.52 21.52 -58.52
CA SER A 247 33.60 22.63 -58.69
C SER A 247 32.93 23.00 -57.35
N LEU A 248 32.81 24.30 -57.09
CA LEU A 248 32.11 24.80 -55.92
C LEU A 248 30.67 24.28 -55.84
N ASP A 249 29.99 24.15 -56.98
CA ASP A 249 28.62 23.63 -57.04
C ASP A 249 28.51 22.18 -56.55
N ALA A 250 29.49 21.32 -56.84
CA ALA A 250 29.52 19.95 -56.34
C ALA A 250 29.74 19.91 -54.81
N ILE A 251 30.60 20.79 -54.29
CA ILE A 251 30.81 20.90 -52.84
C ILE A 251 29.55 21.44 -52.16
N MET A 252 28.91 22.45 -52.75
CA MET A 252 27.70 23.04 -52.21
C MET A 252 26.49 22.09 -52.32
N SER A 253 26.44 21.22 -53.32
CA SER A 253 25.41 20.18 -53.42
C SER A 253 25.59 19.09 -52.36
N VAL A 254 26.83 18.66 -52.12
CA VAL A 254 27.19 17.74 -51.02
C VAL A 254 26.82 18.35 -49.67
N LEU A 255 27.24 19.60 -49.41
CA LEU A 255 26.88 20.32 -48.18
C LEU A 255 25.37 20.50 -48.02
N ARG A 256 24.66 20.82 -49.10
CA ARG A 256 23.20 20.95 -49.07
C ARG A 256 22.51 19.62 -48.82
N ASN A 257 23.02 18.53 -49.39
CA ASN A 257 22.48 17.18 -49.17
C ASN A 257 22.75 16.71 -47.75
N LEU A 258 23.92 17.01 -47.18
CA LEU A 258 24.24 16.77 -45.78
C LEU A 258 23.29 17.51 -44.82
N ILE A 259 22.88 18.72 -45.18
CA ILE A 259 21.99 19.54 -44.34
C ILE A 259 20.50 19.17 -44.54
N ARG A 260 20.08 18.84 -45.76
CA ARG A 260 18.68 18.50 -46.08
C ARG A 260 18.35 17.03 -45.82
N GLY A 261 19.30 16.11 -46.00
CA GLY A 261 19.10 14.67 -45.95
C GLY A 261 18.88 14.09 -44.55
N HIS A 262 18.70 14.93 -43.53
CA HIS A 262 18.75 14.48 -42.14
C HIS A 262 17.62 15.00 -41.25
N SER A 263 16.53 15.53 -41.82
CA SER A 263 15.38 15.95 -41.00
C SER A 263 14.62 14.81 -40.29
N GLY A 264 15.08 13.55 -40.40
CA GLY A 264 14.50 12.37 -39.75
C GLY A 264 15.19 11.95 -38.45
N ASP A 265 16.53 11.88 -38.42
CA ASP A 265 17.28 11.30 -37.29
C ASP A 265 18.69 11.91 -37.18
N ILE A 266 18.80 13.18 -36.77
CA ILE A 266 20.10 13.89 -36.67
C ILE A 266 21.05 13.31 -35.61
N PHE A 267 20.53 12.49 -34.69
CA PHE A 267 21.26 11.92 -33.57
C PHE A 267 21.28 10.38 -33.57
N GLY A 268 21.05 9.75 -34.73
CA GLY A 268 21.19 8.31 -34.92
C GLY A 268 22.65 7.89 -35.07
N GLU A 269 23.03 6.85 -34.34
CA GLU A 269 24.39 6.31 -34.21
C GLU A 269 25.10 6.07 -35.56
N ASP A 270 26.40 6.43 -35.58
CA ASP A 270 27.46 5.89 -36.43
C ASP A 270 27.28 5.97 -37.96
N GLY A 271 27.07 7.16 -38.51
CA GLY A 271 26.99 7.31 -39.98
C GLY A 271 27.45 8.64 -40.57
N ASN A 272 27.39 9.74 -39.83
CA ASN A 272 27.40 11.07 -40.44
C ASN A 272 28.81 11.65 -40.64
N ILE A 273 28.98 12.46 -41.70
CA ILE A 273 30.19 13.26 -41.96
C ILE A 273 30.35 14.35 -40.91
N PHE A 274 29.22 14.88 -40.44
CA PHE A 274 29.14 15.90 -39.42
C PHE A 274 28.39 15.37 -38.21
N SER A 275 29.07 15.25 -37.08
CA SER A 275 28.47 14.89 -35.79
C SER A 275 28.59 16.04 -34.81
N LEU A 276 27.48 16.60 -34.34
CA LEU A 276 27.49 17.58 -33.26
C LEU A 276 27.79 16.86 -31.95
N HIS A 277 28.93 17.18 -31.33
CA HIS A 277 29.20 16.70 -29.97
C HIS A 277 28.54 17.68 -29.01
N SER A 278 27.42 17.26 -28.41
CA SER A 278 26.69 18.04 -27.40
C SER A 278 27.55 18.37 -26.18
N GLU A 279 28.60 17.59 -25.92
CA GLU A 279 29.53 17.79 -24.79
C GLU A 279 30.32 19.12 -24.87
N ASN A 280 30.44 19.76 -26.04
CA ASN A 280 31.15 21.04 -26.16
C ASN A 280 30.24 22.28 -26.07
N LEU A 281 28.91 22.12 -26.01
CA LEU A 281 27.98 23.26 -25.89
C LEU A 281 27.81 23.73 -24.44
N THR A 282 28.03 22.87 -23.45
CA THR A 282 27.89 23.26 -22.03
C THR A 282 29.02 24.18 -21.55
N ASP A 283 30.22 24.04 -22.11
CA ASP A 283 31.37 24.83 -21.68
C ASP A 283 31.34 26.27 -22.24
N ALA A 284 30.66 26.50 -23.37
CA ALA A 284 30.53 27.83 -23.97
C ALA A 284 29.48 28.72 -23.27
N VAL A 285 28.52 28.13 -22.56
CA VAL A 285 27.46 28.86 -21.83
C VAL A 285 27.90 29.20 -20.39
N ALA A 286 28.96 28.56 -19.88
CA ALA A 286 29.46 28.81 -18.53
C ALA A 286 30.34 30.06 -18.39
N ASP A 287 30.76 30.67 -19.52
CA ASP A 287 31.69 31.81 -19.57
C ASP A 287 31.01 33.18 -19.88
N GLU A 288 29.67 33.25 -19.93
CA GLU A 288 28.88 34.50 -19.93
C GLU A 288 28.20 34.76 -18.58
#